data_AF-A0A4U1Z0F3-F1
#
_entry.id   AF-A0A4U1Z0F3-F1
#
_cell.length_a   1.000
_cell.length_b   1.000
_cell.length_c   1.000
_cell.angle_alpha   90.00
_cell.angle_beta   90.00
_cell.angle_gamma   90.00
#
_symmetry.space_group_name_H-M   'P 1'
#
loop_
_entity.id
_entity.type
_entity.pdbx_description
1 polymer ?
#
loop_
_entity_poly.entity_id
_entity_poly.type
_entity_poly.pdbx_seq_one_letter_code
_entity_poly.pdbx_strand_id
1 'polypeptide(L)'
;MSQKVEKENEVDSFTIVKEGQSPKLSPKSESFLEYQIAYKEDDQEFYIRVCKNSSSGLFSNNWVRLEAIFTLLDDQVGKTLKSAALKSVISGGSSNSCGFLAAILRTISILDPVPDNVFLHQVSGRYDVVKTELRALASNPD
;
A
#
# COMPACT_ATOMS: atom_id res chain seq x y z
N MET A 1 35.79 -13.89 -31.86
CA MET A 1 35.63 -14.06 -30.41
C MET A 1 35.32 -12.71 -29.81
N SER A 2 34.08 -12.47 -29.43
CA SER A 2 33.65 -11.50 -28.41
C SER A 2 32.12 -11.63 -28.34
N GLN A 3 31.66 -12.61 -27.57
CA GLN A 3 30.27 -12.66 -27.14
C GLN A 3 30.07 -11.50 -26.17
N LYS A 4 29.23 -10.55 -26.54
CA LYS A 4 28.70 -9.54 -25.63
C LYS A 4 27.63 -10.25 -24.80
N VAL A 5 27.95 -10.57 -23.55
CA VAL A 5 26.97 -11.07 -22.58
C VAL A 5 26.01 -9.93 -22.30
N GLU A 6 24.82 -10.00 -22.88
CA GLU A 6 23.68 -9.20 -22.46
C GLU A 6 23.18 -9.82 -21.16
N LYS A 7 23.32 -9.09 -20.05
CA LYS A 7 22.59 -9.42 -18.82
C LYS A 7 21.12 -9.26 -19.15
N GLU A 8 20.41 -10.37 -19.27
CA GLU A 8 18.95 -10.38 -19.19
C GLU A 8 18.57 -9.66 -17.89
N ASN A 9 17.89 -8.53 -18.01
CA ASN A 9 17.30 -7.86 -16.87
C ASN A 9 16.15 -8.77 -16.43
N GLU A 10 16.32 -9.46 -15.31
CA GLU A 10 15.19 -10.00 -14.53
C GLU A 10 14.21 -8.85 -14.32
N VAL A 11 13.11 -8.88 -15.07
CA VAL A 11 12.00 -7.98 -14.83
C VAL A 11 11.41 -8.47 -13.52
N ASP A 12 11.54 -7.71 -12.42
CA ASP A 12 10.85 -8.00 -11.16
C ASP A 12 9.35 -8.20 -11.47
N SER A 13 8.91 -9.45 -11.60
CA SER A 13 7.57 -9.79 -12.07
C SER A 13 6.59 -9.72 -10.91
N PHE A 14 5.79 -8.65 -10.91
CA PHE A 14 4.65 -8.49 -10.00
C PHE A 14 3.38 -8.97 -10.69
N THR A 15 2.71 -9.96 -10.12
CA THR A 15 1.39 -10.41 -10.57
C THR A 15 0.33 -9.63 -9.82
N ILE A 16 -0.45 -8.80 -10.53
CA ILE A 16 -1.55 -8.04 -9.92
C ILE A 16 -2.65 -9.00 -9.50
N VAL A 17 -2.97 -9.03 -8.22
CA VAL A 17 -4.02 -9.90 -7.64
C VAL A 17 -5.26 -9.12 -7.22
N LYS A 18 -5.15 -7.79 -7.08
CA LYS A 18 -6.29 -6.93 -6.75
C LYS A 18 -6.04 -5.49 -7.18
N GLU A 19 -7.09 -4.84 -7.63
CA GLU A 19 -7.10 -3.41 -7.93
C GLU A 19 -8.29 -2.74 -7.23
N GLY A 20 -8.19 -1.44 -7.00
CA GLY A 20 -9.29 -0.69 -6.42
C GLY A 20 -9.08 0.81 -6.42
N GLN A 21 -10.11 1.51 -5.96
CA GLN A 21 -10.12 2.96 -5.80
C GLN A 21 -10.21 3.33 -4.33
N SER A 22 -9.48 4.37 -3.93
CA SER A 22 -9.49 4.94 -2.58
C SER A 22 -9.80 6.43 -2.68
N PRO A 23 -10.79 6.96 -1.94
CA PRO A 23 -10.88 8.41 -1.75
C PRO A 23 -9.61 8.91 -1.07
N LYS A 24 -9.28 10.19 -1.26
CA LYS A 24 -8.20 10.83 -0.50
C LYS A 24 -8.64 11.11 0.95
N LEU A 25 -7.67 11.30 1.84
CA LEU A 25 -7.95 11.62 3.26
C LEU A 25 -8.72 12.93 3.44
N SER A 26 -8.57 13.88 2.51
CA SER A 26 -9.26 15.17 2.60
C SER A 26 -10.75 14.99 2.29
N PRO A 27 -11.66 15.23 3.25
CA PRO A 27 -13.10 15.01 3.06
C PRO A 27 -13.74 15.99 2.06
N LYS A 28 -13.03 17.05 1.68
CA LYS A 28 -13.51 18.07 0.72
C LYS A 28 -13.14 17.75 -0.72
N SER A 29 -12.42 16.67 -0.98
CA SER A 29 -11.96 16.31 -2.31
C SER A 29 -12.79 15.17 -2.87
N GLU A 30 -13.33 15.36 -4.08
CA GLU A 30 -13.94 14.28 -4.88
C GLU A 30 -12.88 13.46 -5.63
N SER A 31 -11.59 13.77 -5.45
CA SER A 31 -10.50 13.03 -6.09
C SER A 31 -10.23 11.70 -5.38
N PHE A 32 -9.76 10.74 -6.16
CA PHE A 32 -9.44 9.39 -5.72
C PHE A 32 -8.03 9.00 -6.17
N LEU A 33 -7.54 7.94 -5.56
CA LEU A 33 -6.35 7.19 -5.94
C LEU A 33 -6.82 5.86 -6.51
N GLU A 34 -6.12 5.35 -7.52
CA GLU A 34 -6.20 3.94 -7.89
C GLU A 34 -5.00 3.23 -7.29
N TYR A 35 -5.22 2.04 -6.77
CA TYR A 35 -4.18 1.22 -6.14
C TYR A 35 -4.21 -0.19 -6.69
N GLN A 36 -3.06 -0.85 -6.60
CA GLN A 36 -2.88 -2.25 -6.95
C GLN A 36 -2.23 -2.98 -5.78
N ILE A 37 -2.66 -4.23 -5.58
CA ILE A 37 -1.98 -5.21 -4.74
C ILE A 37 -1.46 -6.28 -5.68
N ALA A 38 -0.20 -6.63 -5.51
CA ALA A 38 0.47 -7.63 -6.30
C ALA A 38 1.16 -8.65 -5.41
N TYR A 39 1.31 -9.86 -5.94
CA TYR A 39 2.16 -10.89 -5.40
C TYR A 39 3.44 -10.95 -6.24
N LYS A 40 4.59 -11.07 -5.57
CA LYS A 40 5.88 -11.27 -6.24
C LYS A 40 6.35 -12.69 -5.94
N GLU A 41 6.49 -13.51 -6.98
CA GLU A 41 6.84 -14.93 -6.79
C GLU A 41 8.24 -15.13 -6.21
N ASP A 42 9.18 -14.24 -6.56
CA ASP A 42 10.60 -14.36 -6.19
C ASP A 42 10.83 -14.37 -4.67
N ASP A 43 10.11 -13.52 -3.94
CA ASP A 43 10.20 -13.43 -2.47
C ASP A 43 8.95 -13.96 -1.77
N GLN A 44 7.94 -14.38 -2.53
CA GLN A 44 6.66 -14.87 -2.03
C GLN A 44 5.92 -13.85 -1.16
N GLU A 45 6.08 -12.56 -1.47
CA GLU A 45 5.53 -11.46 -0.70
C GLU A 45 4.45 -10.69 -1.45
N PHE A 46 3.57 -10.04 -0.68
CA PHE A 46 2.61 -9.11 -1.21
C PHE A 46 3.08 -7.66 -1.13
N TYR A 47 2.69 -6.90 -2.14
CA TYR A 47 3.04 -5.50 -2.31
C TYR A 47 1.82 -4.68 -2.64
N ILE A 48 1.82 -3.43 -2.21
CA ILE A 48 0.79 -2.45 -2.52
C ILE A 48 1.40 -1.18 -3.10
N ARG A 49 0.73 -0.56 -4.07
CA ARG A 49 1.15 0.73 -4.64
C ARG A 49 -0.03 1.61 -5.03
N VAL A 50 0.24 2.92 -5.15
CA VAL A 50 -0.62 3.85 -5.89
C VAL A 50 -0.25 3.75 -7.37
N CYS A 51 -1.18 3.34 -8.23
CA CYS A 51 -0.93 3.29 -9.67
C CYS A 51 -1.42 4.55 -10.42
N LYS A 52 -2.39 5.29 -9.84
CA LYS A 52 -2.90 6.54 -10.42
C LYS A 52 -3.45 7.49 -9.36
N ASN A 53 -3.38 8.79 -9.65
CA ASN A 53 -3.99 9.86 -8.88
C ASN A 53 -4.93 10.65 -9.81
N SER A 54 -6.21 10.78 -9.45
CA SER A 54 -7.18 11.46 -10.33
C SER A 54 -7.04 12.99 -10.36
N SER A 55 -6.23 13.57 -9.48
CA SER A 55 -5.84 14.99 -9.53
C SER A 55 -4.48 15.18 -10.20
N SER A 56 -4.13 16.41 -10.59
CA SER A 56 -2.82 16.78 -11.15
C SER A 56 -1.61 16.66 -10.19
N GLY A 57 -1.80 16.32 -8.92
CA GLY A 57 -0.72 16.21 -7.94
C GLY A 57 0.21 15.01 -8.17
N LEU A 58 1.50 15.18 -7.88
CA LEU A 58 2.50 14.12 -7.98
C LEU A 58 2.22 12.96 -7.01
N PHE A 59 2.40 11.74 -7.50
CA PHE A 59 2.40 10.50 -6.71
C PHE A 59 3.63 9.66 -7.05
N SER A 60 3.90 8.66 -6.24
CA SER A 60 4.95 7.67 -6.50
C SER A 60 4.29 6.32 -6.72
N ASN A 61 4.72 5.63 -7.77
CA ASN A 61 4.25 4.30 -8.17
C ASN A 61 5.12 3.18 -7.58
N ASN A 62 5.78 3.45 -6.45
CA ASN A 62 6.69 2.50 -5.81
C ASN A 62 5.87 1.43 -5.09
N TRP A 63 6.35 0.19 -5.18
CA TRP A 63 5.82 -0.93 -4.42
C TRP A 63 6.22 -0.82 -2.94
N VAL A 64 5.25 -1.04 -2.05
CA VAL A 64 5.44 -1.10 -0.60
C VAL A 64 5.10 -2.50 -0.13
N ARG A 65 6.02 -3.16 0.58
CA ARG A 65 5.81 -4.50 1.14
C ARG A 65 4.69 -4.49 2.18
N LEU A 66 3.70 -5.36 2.02
CA LEU A 66 2.60 -5.48 2.98
C LEU A 66 3.08 -6.03 4.32
N GLU A 67 4.01 -6.99 4.35
CA GLU A 67 4.56 -7.50 5.61
C GLU A 67 5.32 -6.43 6.42
N ALA A 68 5.98 -5.47 5.75
CA ALA A 68 6.61 -4.34 6.43
C ALA A 68 5.56 -3.40 7.05
N ILE A 69 4.45 -3.16 6.34
CA ILE A 69 3.30 -2.42 6.89
C ILE A 69 2.71 -3.17 8.08
N PHE A 70 2.54 -4.49 7.98
CA PHE A 70 1.97 -5.28 9.06
C PHE A 70 2.83 -5.26 10.32
N THR A 71 4.13 -5.51 10.17
CA THR A 71 5.09 -5.44 11.28
C THR A 71 5.04 -4.08 11.98
N LEU A 72 4.99 -2.99 11.21
CA LEU A 72 4.85 -1.64 11.77
C LEU A 72 3.55 -1.49 12.58
N LEU A 73 2.43 -1.96 12.04
CA LEU A 73 1.10 -1.74 12.62
C LEU A 73 0.79 -2.65 13.80
N ASP A 74 1.39 -3.84 13.86
CA ASP A 74 1.31 -4.73 15.03
C ASP A 74 1.75 -3.98 16.31
N ASP A 75 2.78 -3.11 16.22
CA ASP A 75 3.24 -2.25 17.32
C ASP A 75 2.34 -1.04 17.62
N GLN A 76 1.37 -0.74 16.74
CA GLN A 76 0.46 0.41 16.85
C GLN A 76 -0.95 0.03 17.28
N VAL A 77 -1.22 -1.25 17.56
CA VAL A 77 -2.53 -1.71 18.06
C VAL A 77 -2.88 -0.96 19.36
N GLY A 78 -4.11 -0.44 19.41
CA GLY A 78 -4.60 0.36 20.54
C GLY A 78 -4.03 1.79 20.63
N LYS A 79 -3.21 2.22 19.66
CA LYS A 79 -2.63 3.58 19.60
C LYS A 79 -3.20 4.37 18.43
N THR A 80 -3.06 5.68 18.51
CA THR A 80 -3.30 6.59 17.38
C THR A 80 -1.98 6.93 16.69
N LEU A 81 -1.98 7.01 15.36
CA LEU A 81 -0.81 7.35 14.56
C LEU A 81 -1.12 8.39 13.48
N LYS A 82 -0.13 9.22 13.14
CA LYS A 82 -0.16 10.10 11.96
C LYS A 82 0.29 9.31 10.74
N SER A 83 -0.10 9.72 9.53
CA SER A 83 0.35 9.05 8.29
C SER A 83 1.88 9.02 8.17
N ALA A 84 2.60 9.99 8.75
CA ALA A 84 4.06 10.03 8.79
C ALA A 84 4.72 8.79 9.44
N ALA A 85 4.00 8.03 10.27
CA ALA A 85 4.50 6.77 10.81
C ALA A 85 4.79 5.73 9.72
N LEU A 86 4.11 5.81 8.57
CA LEU A 86 4.35 4.93 7.41
C LEU A 86 5.64 5.26 6.65
N LYS A 87 6.37 6.31 7.04
CA LYS A 87 7.58 6.74 6.31
C LYS A 87 8.67 5.66 6.32
N SER A 88 8.75 4.85 7.38
CA SER A 88 9.75 3.79 7.52
C SER A 88 9.55 2.63 6.53
N VAL A 89 8.34 2.44 6.01
CA VAL A 89 8.02 1.37 5.05
C VAL A 89 8.00 1.84 3.60
N ILE A 90 8.05 3.16 3.37
CA ILE A 90 8.03 3.75 2.03
C ILE A 90 9.45 4.11 1.59
N SER A 91 9.92 3.55 0.46
CA SER A 91 11.15 3.97 -0.19
C SER A 91 10.89 5.13 -1.16
N GLY A 92 11.59 6.26 -0.97
CA GLY A 92 11.42 7.45 -1.81
C GLY A 92 10.02 8.10 -1.70
N GLY A 93 9.54 8.67 -2.80
CA GLY A 93 8.18 9.20 -2.93
C GLY A 93 8.02 10.72 -2.76
N SER A 94 6.79 11.20 -2.93
CA SER A 94 6.42 12.61 -2.77
C SER A 94 6.02 12.91 -1.32
N SER A 95 5.86 14.19 -0.98
CA SER A 95 5.34 14.62 0.33
C SER A 95 3.99 14.00 0.69
N ASN A 96 3.23 13.53 -0.32
CA ASN A 96 1.90 12.95 -0.14
C ASN A 96 1.91 11.43 0.02
N SER A 97 3.04 10.73 -0.22
CA SER A 97 3.09 9.27 -0.26
C SER A 97 2.56 8.61 1.01
N CYS A 98 2.93 9.13 2.19
CA CYS A 98 2.43 8.62 3.47
C CYS A 98 0.92 8.76 3.60
N GLY A 99 0.36 9.91 3.22
CA GLY A 99 -1.08 10.16 3.29
C GLY A 99 -1.87 9.33 2.26
N PHE A 100 -1.31 9.15 1.06
CA PHE A 100 -1.92 8.32 0.02
C PHE A 100 -1.94 6.84 0.41
N LEU A 101 -0.83 6.31 0.95
CA LEU A 101 -0.81 4.95 1.47
C LEU A 101 -1.82 4.80 2.62
N ALA A 102 -1.85 5.74 3.56
CA ALA A 102 -2.80 5.68 4.68
C ALA A 102 -4.28 5.73 4.22
N ALA A 103 -4.58 6.44 3.13
CA ALA A 103 -5.92 6.46 2.53
C ALA A 103 -6.31 5.07 2.01
N ILE A 104 -5.42 4.44 1.25
CA ILE A 104 -5.64 3.10 0.71
C ILE A 104 -5.79 2.07 1.83
N LEU A 105 -4.96 2.15 2.87
CA LEU A 105 -5.05 1.27 4.05
C LEU A 105 -6.39 1.44 4.79
N ARG A 106 -7.00 2.63 4.77
CA ARG A 106 -8.38 2.81 5.27
C ARG A 106 -9.41 2.14 4.36
N THR A 107 -9.28 2.30 3.05
CA THR A 107 -10.19 1.66 2.08
C THR A 107 -10.22 0.14 2.21
N ILE A 108 -9.08 -0.49 2.46
CA ILE A 108 -9.01 -1.95 2.66
C ILE A 108 -9.19 -2.37 4.12
N SER A 109 -9.62 -1.48 5.01
CA SER A 109 -9.90 -1.78 6.44
C SER A 109 -8.69 -2.31 7.22
N ILE A 110 -7.48 -1.87 6.89
CA ILE A 110 -6.29 -2.05 7.74
C ILE A 110 -6.21 -0.94 8.79
N LEU A 111 -6.55 0.28 8.40
CA LEU A 111 -6.64 1.44 9.29
C LEU A 111 -8.07 1.96 9.35
N ASP A 112 -8.42 2.63 10.44
CA ASP A 112 -9.62 3.45 10.57
C ASP A 112 -9.25 4.91 10.85
N PRO A 113 -10.10 5.89 10.49
CA PRO A 113 -9.98 7.23 11.04
C PRO A 113 -10.25 7.22 12.54
N VAL A 114 -9.50 8.04 13.29
CA VAL A 114 -9.85 8.32 14.68
C VAL A 114 -11.06 9.25 14.70
N PRO A 115 -12.07 9.01 15.57
CA PRO A 115 -13.20 9.92 15.74
C PRO A 115 -12.73 11.37 15.95
N ASP A 116 -13.42 12.31 15.32
CA ASP A 116 -13.16 13.76 15.40
C ASP A 116 -11.78 14.23 14.88
N ASN A 117 -10.94 13.33 14.34
CA ASN A 117 -9.67 13.70 13.73
C ASN A 117 -9.34 12.84 12.50
N VAL A 118 -9.78 13.32 11.33
CA VAL A 118 -9.59 12.66 10.04
C VAL A 118 -8.12 12.46 9.64
N PHE A 119 -7.17 13.18 10.26
CA PHE A 119 -5.74 13.10 10.00
C PHE A 119 -4.99 12.12 10.91
N LEU A 120 -5.68 11.56 11.91
CA LEU A 120 -5.16 10.48 12.74
C LEU A 120 -5.79 9.15 12.35
N HIS A 121 -4.99 8.10 12.47
CA HIS A 121 -5.39 6.74 12.16
C HIS A 121 -5.28 5.89 13.42
N GLN A 122 -6.03 4.79 13.43
CA GLN A 122 -5.87 3.70 14.37
C GLN A 122 -5.93 2.39 13.59
N VAL A 123 -5.31 1.33 14.12
CA VAL A 123 -5.44 -0.01 13.52
C VAL A 123 -6.91 -0.43 13.56
N SER A 124 -7.42 -0.90 12.43
CA SER A 124 -8.85 -1.25 12.32
C SER A 124 -9.20 -2.50 13.11
N GLY A 125 -10.44 -2.59 13.59
CA GLY A 125 -10.97 -3.84 14.17
C GLY A 125 -11.03 -5.00 13.18
N ARG A 126 -10.95 -4.73 11.87
CA ARG A 126 -10.87 -5.76 10.81
C ARG A 126 -9.44 -6.19 10.48
N TYR A 127 -8.44 -5.61 11.13
CA TYR A 127 -7.04 -5.74 10.73
C TYR A 127 -6.56 -7.19 10.55
N ASP A 128 -6.77 -8.06 11.54
CA ASP A 128 -6.34 -9.47 11.47
C ASP A 128 -7.07 -10.28 10.38
N VAL A 129 -8.36 -9.97 10.17
CA VAL A 129 -9.19 -10.60 9.13
C VAL A 129 -8.65 -10.20 7.76
N VAL A 130 -8.41 -8.91 7.53
CA VAL A 130 -7.88 -8.40 6.25
C VAL A 130 -6.47 -8.94 6.00
N LYS A 131 -5.61 -9.01 7.03
CA LYS A 131 -4.27 -9.61 6.93
C LYS A 131 -4.34 -11.06 6.43
N THR A 132 -5.31 -11.82 6.91
CA THR A 132 -5.57 -13.20 6.46
C THR A 132 -6.12 -13.26 5.04
N GLU A 133 -7.12 -12.43 4.73
CA GLU A 133 -7.73 -12.34 3.38
C GLU A 133 -6.68 -11.98 2.32
N LEU A 134 -5.81 -11.01 2.61
CA LEU A 134 -4.75 -10.59 1.68
C LEU A 134 -3.75 -11.71 1.42
N ARG A 135 -3.33 -12.44 2.46
CA ARG A 135 -2.40 -13.57 2.30
C ARG A 135 -3.02 -14.72 1.51
N ALA A 136 -4.34 -14.88 1.57
CA ALA A 136 -5.05 -15.89 0.80
C ALA A 136 -5.16 -15.56 -0.70
N LEU A 137 -4.92 -14.31 -1.13
CA LEU A 137 -5.00 -13.92 -2.54
C LEU A 137 -3.98 -14.63 -3.44
N ALA A 138 -2.85 -15.10 -2.88
CA ALA A 138 -1.85 -15.85 -3.62
C ALA A 138 -2.30 -17.29 -3.92
N SER A 139 -3.30 -17.79 -3.20
CA SER A 139 -3.79 -19.16 -3.32
C SER A 139 -4.88 -19.34 -4.39
N ASN A 140 -5.43 -18.24 -4.93
CA ASN A 140 -6.42 -18.24 -6.01
C ASN A 140 -6.13 -17.08 -6.99
N PRO A 141 -5.15 -17.22 -7.88
CA PRO A 141 -5.12 -16.39 -9.07
C PRO A 141 -6.27 -16.84 -9.98
N ASP A 142 -7.26 -15.97 -10.20
CA ASP A 142 -8.29 -16.18 -11.24
C ASP A 142 -7.65 -16.32 -12.62
#